data_AF-A0A1J5X4J0-F1
#
_entry.id   AF-A0A1J5X4J0-F1
#
_cell.length_a   1.000
_cell.length_b   1.000
_cell.length_c   1.000
_cell.angle_alpha   90.00
_cell.angle_beta   90.00
_cell.angle_gamma   90.00
#
_symmetry.space_group_name_H-M   'P 1'
#
loop_
_entity.id
_entity.type
_entity.pdbx_description
1 polymer ?
#
loop_
_entity_poly.entity_id
_entity_poly.type
_entity_poly.pdbx_seq_one_letter_code
_entity_poly.pdbx_strand_id
1 'polypeptide(L)'
;EFYVEKVSFGNNLKKKSEKFLKLIERVHGGETTAPRKIKALALNKNSFFSFLEETRRIIKRKIHVEELAVTQKGKDKGLGTETRIVVSKKASIRGNPRVLLFIELGPELSHLNIEEIETQ
;
A
#
# COMPACT_ATOMS: atom_id res chain seq x y z
N GLU A 1 -4.23 0.91 -21.63
CA GLU A 1 -3.79 0.44 -20.30
C GLU A 1 -4.53 1.25 -19.24
N PHE A 2 -5.21 0.64 -18.27
CA PHE A 2 -5.87 1.40 -17.20
C PHE A 2 -4.84 1.69 -16.12
N TYR A 3 -4.61 2.97 -15.86
CA TYR A 3 -3.56 3.45 -14.98
C TYR A 3 -4.17 4.37 -13.93
N VAL A 4 -3.84 4.12 -12.67
CA VAL A 4 -4.25 5.00 -11.59
C VAL A 4 -3.05 5.88 -11.25
N GLU A 5 -3.11 7.15 -11.66
CA GLU A 5 -1.99 8.10 -11.51
C GLU A 5 -1.63 8.37 -10.06
N LYS A 6 -2.64 8.49 -9.18
CA LYS A 6 -2.41 8.74 -7.76
C LYS A 6 -3.62 8.32 -6.94
N VAL A 7 -3.36 7.56 -5.88
CA VAL A 7 -4.37 7.24 -4.87
C VAL A 7 -3.83 7.60 -3.49
N SER A 8 -4.63 8.33 -2.72
CA SER A 8 -4.27 8.69 -1.35
C SER A 8 -5.38 8.33 -0.38
N PHE A 9 -5.01 7.68 0.72
CA PHE A 9 -5.92 7.33 1.80
C PHE A 9 -5.49 7.97 3.11
N GLY A 10 -6.48 8.43 3.87
CA GLY A 10 -6.31 8.95 5.23
C GLY A 10 -7.06 8.11 6.25
N ASN A 11 -7.14 8.59 7.49
CA ASN A 11 -7.58 7.83 8.67
C ASN A 11 -9.03 7.30 8.67
N ASN A 12 -9.84 7.62 7.64
CA ASN A 12 -11.25 7.20 7.51
C ASN A 12 -11.46 6.14 6.41
N LEU A 13 -10.49 5.25 6.20
CA LEU A 13 -10.59 4.17 5.20
C LEU A 13 -11.86 3.32 5.36
N LYS A 14 -12.27 3.00 6.59
CA LYS A 14 -13.51 2.25 6.89
C LYS A 14 -14.77 2.87 6.28
N LYS A 15 -14.85 4.21 6.17
CA LYS A 15 -16.01 4.90 5.57
C LYS A 15 -15.97 4.94 4.03
N LYS A 16 -14.83 4.65 3.43
CA LYS A 16 -14.61 4.67 1.97
C LYS A 16 -14.35 3.27 1.40
N SER A 17 -14.55 2.22 2.21
CA SER A 17 -14.14 0.84 1.94
C SER A 17 -14.76 0.28 0.66
N GLU A 18 -16.01 0.56 0.33
CA GLU A 18 -16.63 -0.04 -0.85
C GLU A 18 -16.06 0.48 -2.18
N LYS A 19 -15.93 1.81 -2.33
CA LYS A 19 -15.28 2.41 -3.51
C LYS A 19 -13.79 2.07 -3.57
N PHE A 20 -13.16 1.95 -2.40
CA PHE A 20 -11.78 1.53 -2.25
C PHE A 20 -11.56 0.09 -2.71
N LEU A 21 -12.33 -0.86 -2.17
CA LEU A 21 -12.27 -2.28 -2.52
C LEU A 21 -12.57 -2.47 -4.00
N LYS A 22 -13.56 -1.78 -4.57
CA LYS A 22 -13.82 -1.80 -6.03
C LYS A 22 -12.63 -1.29 -6.85
N LEU A 23 -11.88 -0.29 -6.38
CA LEU A 23 -10.69 0.19 -7.09
C LEU A 23 -9.56 -0.85 -7.05
N ILE A 24 -9.29 -1.42 -5.88
CA ILE A 24 -8.23 -2.42 -5.73
C ILE A 24 -8.63 -3.74 -6.43
N GLU A 25 -9.89 -4.14 -6.35
CA GLU A 25 -10.46 -5.26 -7.10
C GLU A 25 -10.41 -5.00 -8.61
N ARG A 26 -10.66 -3.78 -9.09
CA ARG A 26 -10.45 -3.46 -10.53
C ARG A 26 -8.99 -3.51 -10.96
N VAL A 27 -8.06 -3.26 -10.05
CA VAL A 27 -6.60 -3.34 -10.29
C VAL A 27 -6.12 -4.80 -10.23
N HIS A 28 -6.70 -5.63 -9.36
CA HIS A 28 -6.21 -6.99 -9.07
C HIS A 28 -7.10 -8.16 -9.57
N GLY A 29 -8.40 -7.94 -9.67
CA GLY A 29 -9.48 -8.91 -9.87
C GLY A 29 -9.75 -9.34 -11.31
N GLY A 30 -9.16 -8.69 -12.30
CA GLY A 30 -9.15 -9.19 -13.68
C GLY A 30 -10.50 -9.12 -14.39
N GLU A 31 -10.70 -8.06 -15.17
CA GLU A 31 -11.75 -8.02 -16.21
C GLU A 31 -11.20 -7.55 -17.57
N THR A 32 -9.89 -7.32 -17.70
CA THR A 32 -9.26 -6.97 -19.00
C THR A 32 -7.79 -7.41 -19.06
N THR A 33 -7.36 -7.75 -20.27
CA THR A 33 -6.10 -8.35 -20.75
C THR A 33 -4.77 -7.68 -20.42
N ALA A 34 -4.71 -6.67 -19.56
CA ALA A 34 -3.45 -5.96 -19.23
C ALA A 34 -3.28 -5.76 -17.71
N PRO A 35 -2.07 -5.92 -17.15
CA PRO A 35 -1.80 -5.62 -15.74
C PRO A 35 -2.04 -4.13 -15.49
N ARG A 36 -3.07 -3.81 -14.70
CA ARG A 36 -3.40 -2.44 -14.31
C ARG A 36 -2.49 -2.08 -13.13
N LYS A 37 -1.50 -1.21 -13.34
CA LYS A 37 -0.53 -0.79 -12.31
C LYS A 37 -1.02 0.48 -11.60
N ILE A 38 -0.80 0.56 -10.29
CA ILE A 38 -0.96 1.82 -9.54
C ILE A 38 0.36 2.57 -9.64
N LYS A 39 0.35 3.80 -10.17
CA LYS A 39 1.56 4.63 -10.22
C LYS A 39 2.01 5.00 -8.82
N ALA A 40 1.16 5.69 -8.08
CA ALA A 40 1.51 6.28 -6.81
C ALA A 40 0.43 5.97 -5.77
N LEU A 41 0.86 5.32 -4.69
CA LEU A 41 0.03 5.04 -3.51
C LEU A 41 0.57 5.82 -2.30
N ALA A 42 -0.26 6.70 -1.75
CA ALA A 42 0.05 7.45 -0.55
C ALA A 42 -0.85 7.02 0.62
N LEU A 43 -0.25 6.44 1.66
CA LEU A 43 -0.90 6.00 2.89
C LEU A 43 -0.46 6.90 4.03
N ASN A 44 -1.30 7.87 4.38
CA ASN A 44 -1.00 8.87 5.41
C ASN A 44 -1.93 8.75 6.62
N LYS A 45 -1.61 9.47 7.70
CA LYS A 45 -2.40 9.53 8.94
C LYS A 45 -2.72 8.15 9.52
N ASN A 46 -1.71 7.28 9.64
CA ASN A 46 -1.83 5.96 10.26
C ASN A 46 -2.77 4.97 9.53
N SER A 47 -2.98 5.19 8.23
CA SER A 47 -3.90 4.38 7.43
C SER A 47 -3.30 3.08 6.87
N PHE A 48 -2.00 2.82 7.09
CA PHE A 48 -1.29 1.71 6.44
C PHE A 48 -1.86 0.35 6.85
N PHE A 49 -2.02 0.10 8.16
CA PHE A 49 -2.53 -1.19 8.62
C PHE A 49 -4.01 -1.38 8.32
N SER A 50 -4.82 -0.32 8.39
CA SER A 50 -6.21 -0.37 7.94
C SER A 50 -6.33 -0.67 6.45
N PHE A 51 -5.40 -0.16 5.63
CA PHE A 51 -5.32 -0.48 4.21
C PHE A 51 -5.00 -1.97 3.99
N LEU A 52 -4.02 -2.53 4.72
CA LEU A 52 -3.70 -3.96 4.64
C LEU A 52 -4.86 -4.86 5.10
N GLU A 53 -5.58 -4.45 6.14
CA GLU A 53 -6.76 -5.17 6.65
C GLU A 53 -7.90 -5.20 5.62
N GLU A 54 -8.21 -4.07 5.00
CA GLU A 54 -9.24 -4.01 3.97
C GLU A 54 -8.84 -4.80 2.73
N THR A 55 -7.57 -4.71 2.32
CA THR A 55 -7.07 -5.44 1.14
C THR A 55 -6.91 -6.94 1.38
N ARG A 56 -6.87 -7.41 2.63
CA ARG A 56 -6.96 -8.85 2.96
C ARG A 56 -8.20 -9.52 2.37
N ARG A 57 -9.29 -8.78 2.18
CA ARG A 57 -10.54 -9.29 1.59
C ARG A 57 -10.39 -9.66 0.12
N ILE A 58 -9.31 -9.23 -0.53
CA ILE A 58 -9.06 -9.46 -1.95
C ILE A 58 -8.26 -10.75 -2.12
N ILE A 59 -8.63 -11.56 -3.12
CA ILE A 59 -8.05 -12.89 -3.38
C ILE A 59 -6.53 -12.82 -3.59
N LYS A 60 -6.04 -11.75 -4.24
CA LYS A 60 -4.61 -11.51 -4.44
C LYS A 60 -4.03 -10.70 -3.28
N ARG A 61 -3.20 -11.37 -2.48
CA ARG A 61 -2.47 -10.81 -1.34
C ARG A 61 -1.18 -10.06 -1.73
N LYS A 62 -1.01 -9.71 -3.01
CA LYS A 62 0.11 -8.89 -3.49
C LYS A 62 -0.39 -7.68 -4.26
N ILE A 63 -0.03 -6.49 -3.79
CA ILE A 63 -0.42 -5.20 -4.37
C ILE A 63 0.79 -4.60 -5.09
N HIS A 64 0.69 -4.38 -6.40
CA HIS A 64 1.81 -3.85 -7.18
C HIS A 64 1.65 -2.34 -7.40
N VAL A 65 2.65 -1.57 -6.98
CA VAL A 65 2.71 -0.11 -7.14
C VAL A 65 4.08 0.30 -7.69
N GLU A 66 4.15 1.39 -8.45
CA GLU A 66 5.44 1.96 -8.86
C GLU A 66 6.06 2.79 -7.73
N GLU A 67 5.25 3.64 -7.11
CA GLU A 67 5.65 4.58 -6.08
C GLU A 67 4.78 4.41 -4.82
N LEU A 68 5.44 4.29 -3.67
CA LEU A 68 4.81 4.15 -2.37
C LEU A 68 5.28 5.27 -1.43
N ALA A 69 4.33 5.95 -0.79
CA ALA A 69 4.58 6.88 0.30
C ALA A 69 3.77 6.48 1.53
N VAL A 70 4.43 6.19 2.65
CA VAL A 70 3.79 5.80 3.91
C VAL A 70 4.19 6.74 5.03
N THR A 71 3.19 7.20 5.78
CA THR A 71 3.38 7.87 7.07
C THR A 71 2.52 7.17 8.11
N GLN A 72 3.17 6.36 8.95
CA GLN A 72 2.53 5.55 9.98
C GLN A 72 3.24 5.82 11.31
N LYS A 73 2.55 6.39 12.28
CA LYS A 73 3.07 6.66 13.63
C LYS A 73 2.37 5.77 14.65
N GLY A 74 3.00 5.56 15.80
CA GLY A 74 2.42 4.89 16.95
C GLY A 74 2.56 3.37 16.96
N LYS A 75 2.11 2.76 18.07
CA LYS A 75 2.35 1.35 18.42
C LYS A 75 1.52 0.32 17.66
N ASP A 76 0.74 0.72 16.66
CA ASP A 76 -0.12 -0.20 15.92
C ASP A 76 0.69 -1.41 15.45
N LYS A 77 0.22 -2.57 15.92
CA LYS A 77 0.78 -3.86 15.57
C LYS A 77 -0.08 -4.34 14.42
N GLY A 78 0.30 -4.01 13.19
CA GLY A 78 -0.32 -4.60 12.02
C GLY A 78 -0.56 -6.09 12.27
N LEU A 79 -1.81 -6.53 12.13
CA LEU A 79 -2.13 -7.94 12.25
C LEU A 79 -1.25 -8.72 11.26
N GLY A 80 -0.83 -9.94 11.65
CA GLY A 80 -0.04 -10.87 10.84
C GLY A 80 -0.75 -11.24 9.53
N THR A 81 -0.74 -10.31 8.60
CA THR A 81 -1.37 -10.42 7.29
C THR A 81 -0.31 -10.85 6.30
N GLU A 82 -0.65 -11.81 5.45
CA GLU A 82 0.22 -12.22 4.34
C GLU A 82 0.20 -11.20 3.18
N THR A 83 -0.59 -10.13 3.30
CA THR A 83 -0.68 -9.09 2.28
C THR A 83 0.64 -8.33 2.18
N ARG A 84 1.21 -8.30 0.98
CA ARG A 84 2.44 -7.54 0.68
C ARG A 84 2.19 -6.48 -0.37
N ILE A 85 2.86 -5.35 -0.22
CA ILE A 85 2.92 -4.30 -1.23
C ILE A 85 4.26 -4.43 -1.96
N VAL A 86 4.20 -4.77 -3.24
CA VAL A 86 5.35 -4.84 -4.13
C VAL A 86 5.58 -3.45 -4.74
N VAL A 87 6.76 -2.87 -4.51
CA VAL A 87 7.11 -1.52 -4.97
C VAL A 87 8.20 -1.62 -6.04
N SER A 88 7.94 -1.12 -7.25
CA SER A 88 8.90 -1.27 -8.35
C SER A 88 9.87 -0.10 -8.55
N LYS A 89 9.50 1.15 -8.25
CA LYS A 89 10.35 2.33 -8.58
C LYS A 89 10.83 3.10 -7.35
N LYS A 90 9.90 3.53 -6.49
CA LYS A 90 10.21 4.45 -5.38
C LYS A 90 9.42 4.12 -4.11
N ALA A 91 10.08 4.12 -2.97
CA ALA A 91 9.44 4.01 -1.67
C ALA A 91 9.90 5.13 -0.72
N SER A 92 8.97 5.74 0.00
CA SER A 92 9.22 6.67 1.09
C SER A 92 8.42 6.23 2.31
N ILE A 93 9.09 5.95 3.42
CA ILE A 93 8.47 5.40 4.62
C ILE A 93 8.88 6.27 5.81
N ARG A 94 7.91 6.67 6.63
CA ARG A 94 8.14 7.50 7.80
C ARG A 94 7.39 6.98 9.03
N GLY A 95 8.09 6.85 10.16
CA GLY A 95 7.51 6.43 11.45
C GLY A 95 7.76 4.96 11.82
N ASN A 96 6.70 4.17 11.99
CA ASN A 96 6.74 2.83 12.57
C ASN A 96 7.50 1.84 11.65
N PRO A 97 8.63 1.25 12.12
CA PRO A 97 9.47 0.37 11.30
C PRO A 97 8.76 -0.93 10.89
N ARG A 98 7.68 -1.34 11.57
CA ARG A 98 6.93 -2.55 11.21
C ARG A 98 6.29 -2.49 9.82
N VAL A 99 6.10 -1.28 9.27
CA VAL A 99 5.62 -1.09 7.90
C VAL A 99 6.51 -1.85 6.90
N LEU A 100 7.82 -1.91 7.14
CA LEU A 100 8.79 -2.56 6.27
C LEU A 100 8.53 -4.07 6.10
N LEU A 101 7.93 -4.73 7.10
CA LEU A 101 7.64 -6.17 7.04
C LEU A 101 6.60 -6.54 5.97
N PHE A 102 5.82 -5.58 5.51
CA PHE A 102 4.74 -5.77 4.54
C PHE A 102 5.10 -5.22 3.15
N ILE A 103 6.35 -4.82 2.94
CA ILE A 103 6.83 -4.23 1.68
C ILE A 103 7.85 -5.16 1.03
N GLU A 104 7.62 -5.46 -0.24
CA GLU A 104 8.52 -6.22 -1.10
C GLU A 104 9.10 -5.26 -2.14
N LEU A 105 10.43 -5.10 -2.15
CA LEU A 105 11.10 -4.18 -3.06
C LEU A 105 11.42 -4.90 -4.38
N GLY A 106 11.00 -4.29 -5.49
CA GLY A 106 11.27 -4.79 -6.84
C GLY A 106 12.69 -4.47 -7.31
N PRO A 107 13.17 -5.15 -8.37
CA PRO A 107 14.53 -4.99 -8.89
C PRO A 107 14.79 -3.62 -9.54
N GLU A 108 13.74 -2.89 -9.89
CA GLU A 108 13.80 -1.57 -10.54
C GLU A 108 13.82 -0.41 -9.54
N LEU A 109 13.92 -0.71 -8.23
CA LEU A 109 13.86 0.31 -7.19
C LEU A 109 15.08 1.22 -7.29
N SER A 110 14.83 2.51 -7.52
CA SER A 110 15.89 3.52 -7.65
C SER A 110 16.04 4.38 -6.40
N HIS A 111 14.96 4.49 -5.60
CA HIS A 111 14.93 5.38 -4.44
C HIS A 111 14.14 4.74 -3.29
N LEU A 112 14.83 4.52 -2.15
CA LEU A 112 14.23 4.11 -0.88
C LEU A 112 14.60 5.16 0.17
N ASN A 113 13.59 5.83 0.73
CA ASN A 113 13.78 6.79 1.81
C ASN A 113 13.08 6.30 3.08
N ILE A 114 13.80 6.26 4.19
CA ILE A 114 13.25 5.86 5.49
C ILE A 114 13.61 6.94 6.51
N GLU A 115 12.60 7.60 7.04
CA GLU A 115 12.75 8.76 7.93
C GLU A 115 12.01 8.54 9.26
N GLU A 116 12.46 9.24 10.30
CA GLU A 116 11.78 9.32 11.61
C GLU A 116 11.31 7.96 12.15
N ILE A 117 12.20 6.96 12.13
CA ILE A 117 11.88 5.64 12.66
C ILE A 117 11.63 5.74 14.16
N GLU A 118 10.43 5.37 14.62
CA GLU A 118 10.12 5.30 16.04
C GLU A 118 10.82 4.09 16.67
N THR A 119 11.70 4.32 17.65
CA THR A 119 12.27 3.28 18.51
C THR A 119 11.29 2.96 19.63
N GLN A 120 11.01 1.67 19.86
CA GLN A 120 10.06 1.21 20.89
C GLN A 120 10.54 1.46 22.31
#